data_AF-A0A482UAE1-F1
#
_entry.id   AF-A0A482UAE1-F1
#
_cell.length_a   1.000
_cell.length_b   1.000
_cell.length_c   1.000
_cell.angle_alpha   90.00
_cell.angle_beta   90.00
_cell.angle_gamma   90.00
#
_symmetry.space_group_name_H-M   'P 1'
#
loop_
_entity.id
_entity.type
_entity.pdbx_description
1 polymer ?
#
loop_
_entity_poly.entity_id
_entity_poly.type
_entity_poly.pdbx_seq_one_letter_code
_entity_poly.pdbx_strand_id
1 'polypeptide(L)'
;MKHVLIGLLAALLTLPALAERKYSVGEYDIHYIAFNSGFLQPDIAAAAGLVRSKTQGVVNVSVLKGGKPVAAQVSGEVKNLLGQDRALNFKQLKEGDEAIYYLAQFPFDSQETLRFRLTVQPSGAEPISFDFNQELFPDR
;
A
#
# COMPACT_ATOMS: atom_id res chain seq x y z
N MET A 1 16.26 18.58 53.63
CA MET A 1 17.41 18.16 52.79
C MET A 1 17.03 16.90 52.03
N LYS A 2 17.31 16.89 50.73
CA LYS A 2 17.40 15.74 49.79
C LYS A 2 16.10 15.23 49.13
N HIS A 3 15.90 15.81 47.95
CA HIS A 3 15.24 15.26 46.76
C HIS A 3 15.71 13.84 46.42
N VAL A 4 14.80 12.95 45.97
CA VAL A 4 15.04 11.85 44.99
C VAL A 4 13.65 11.48 44.39
N LEU A 5 13.29 11.94 43.18
CA LEU A 5 13.45 11.29 41.85
C LEU A 5 12.20 10.46 41.47
N ILE A 6 11.25 11.03 40.70
CA ILE A 6 11.12 10.88 39.23
C ILE A 6 11.12 9.41 38.78
N GLY A 7 10.00 8.97 38.21
CA GLY A 7 9.94 7.67 37.54
C GLY A 7 8.55 7.28 37.02
N LEU A 8 7.84 8.15 36.29
CA LEU A 8 6.76 7.69 35.42
C LEU A 8 7.30 7.58 34.00
N LEU A 9 7.99 6.49 33.73
CA LEU A 9 8.41 6.10 32.39
C LEU A 9 7.18 5.60 31.62
N ALA A 10 6.39 6.55 31.10
CA ALA A 10 5.40 6.25 30.08
C ALA A 10 6.15 5.94 28.78
N ALA A 11 6.60 4.69 28.64
CA ALA A 11 7.05 4.16 27.36
C ALA A 11 5.82 4.08 26.44
N LEU A 12 5.57 5.15 25.69
CA LEU A 12 4.68 5.13 24.54
C LEU A 12 5.23 4.08 23.58
N LEU A 13 4.57 2.93 23.51
CA LEU A 13 4.71 1.97 22.43
C LEU A 13 4.27 2.67 21.14
N THR A 14 5.21 3.35 20.47
CA THR A 14 5.01 3.84 19.11
C THR A 14 4.97 2.62 18.20
N LEU A 15 3.76 2.09 17.97
CA LEU A 15 3.54 1.14 16.88
C LEU A 15 4.03 1.79 15.59
N PRO A 16 4.77 1.08 14.72
CA PRO A 16 5.09 1.60 13.41
C PRO A 16 3.77 1.79 12.65
N ALA A 17 3.36 3.05 12.49
CA ALA A 17 2.22 3.38 11.65
C ALA A 17 2.64 3.14 10.19
N LEU A 18 2.06 2.12 9.57
CA LEU A 18 2.06 2.01 8.11
C LEU A 18 1.29 3.22 7.58
N ALA A 19 2.01 4.17 6.98
CA ALA A 19 1.42 5.42 6.51
C ALA A 19 0.59 5.15 5.24
N GLU A 20 -0.66 4.73 5.43
CA GLU A 20 -1.67 4.69 4.38
C GLU A 20 -1.90 6.10 3.82
N ARG A 21 -1.94 6.20 2.49
CA ARG A 21 -2.14 7.46 1.78
C ARG A 21 -3.47 7.46 1.04
N LYS A 22 -4.00 8.65 0.81
CA LYS A 22 -5.31 8.84 0.18
C LYS A 22 -5.24 9.96 -0.86
N TYR A 23 -5.84 9.72 -2.02
CA TYR A 23 -6.03 10.70 -3.08
C TYR A 23 -7.54 10.90 -3.31
N SER A 24 -8.04 12.13 -3.13
CA SER A 24 -9.47 12.45 -3.23
C SER A 24 -9.79 13.26 -4.47
N VAL A 25 -10.80 12.83 -5.24
CA VAL A 25 -11.33 13.56 -6.41
C VAL A 25 -12.84 13.42 -6.48
N GLY A 26 -13.55 14.54 -6.38
CA GLY A 26 -15.01 14.53 -6.37
C GLY A 26 -15.56 13.70 -5.20
N GLU A 27 -16.32 12.66 -5.51
CA GLU A 27 -16.88 11.72 -4.53
C GLU A 27 -15.98 10.51 -4.25
N TYR A 28 -14.85 10.40 -4.95
CA TYR A 28 -13.96 9.23 -4.90
C TYR A 28 -12.77 9.47 -3.99
N ASP A 29 -12.51 8.48 -3.15
CA ASP A 29 -11.33 8.38 -2.32
C ASP A 29 -10.53 7.14 -2.73
N ILE A 30 -9.32 7.36 -3.24
CA ILE A 30 -8.40 6.29 -3.63
C ILE A 30 -7.38 6.14 -2.50
N HIS A 31 -7.48 5.03 -1.78
CA HIS A 31 -6.53 4.67 -0.73
C HIS A 31 -5.44 3.79 -1.34
N TYR A 32 -4.19 4.07 -0.99
CA TYR A 32 -3.06 3.33 -1.52
C TYR A 32 -1.92 3.23 -0.52
N ILE A 33 -1.20 2.11 -0.59
CA ILE A 33 -0.02 1.86 0.21
C ILE A 33 0.87 0.84 -0.50
N ALA A 34 2.19 0.98 -0.36
CA ALA A 34 3.14 -0.04 -0.78
C ALA A 34 3.98 -0.49 0.43
N PHE A 35 4.12 -1.80 0.60
CA PHE A 35 4.75 -2.41 1.78
C PHE A 35 5.34 -3.80 1.47
N ASN A 36 6.07 -4.39 2.42
CA ASN A 36 6.62 -5.73 2.27
C ASN A 36 5.51 -6.80 2.20
N SER A 37 5.55 -7.68 1.22
CA SER A 37 4.56 -8.76 1.06
C SER A 37 4.46 -9.69 2.27
N GLY A 38 5.50 -9.76 3.13
CA GLY A 38 5.48 -10.47 4.40
C GLY A 38 4.35 -10.02 5.35
N PHE A 39 3.93 -8.75 5.27
CA PHE A 39 2.83 -8.21 6.07
C PHE A 39 1.43 -8.57 5.56
N LEU A 40 1.30 -9.14 4.36
CA LEU A 40 0.01 -9.67 3.94
C LEU A 40 -0.42 -10.81 4.87
N GLN A 41 -1.72 -10.85 5.17
CA GLN A 41 -2.30 -12.02 5.84
C GLN A 41 -2.18 -13.26 4.92
N PRO A 42 -1.95 -14.47 5.48
CA PRO A 42 -1.72 -15.67 4.68
C PRO A 42 -2.83 -15.99 3.68
N ASP A 43 -4.08 -15.80 4.08
CA ASP A 43 -5.29 -16.02 3.29
C ASP A 43 -5.45 -15.00 2.16
N ILE A 44 -5.18 -13.72 2.42
CA ILE A 44 -5.17 -12.66 1.39
C ILE A 44 -4.10 -12.95 0.33
N ALA A 45 -2.89 -13.32 0.76
CA ALA A 45 -1.82 -13.67 -0.15
C ALA A 45 -2.17 -14.92 -0.98
N ALA A 46 -2.75 -15.96 -0.37
CA ALA A 46 -3.18 -17.16 -1.07
C ALA A 46 -4.30 -16.89 -2.07
N ALA A 47 -5.32 -16.14 -1.68
CA ALA A 47 -6.48 -15.80 -2.53
C ALA A 47 -6.06 -14.95 -3.74
N ALA A 48 -5.12 -14.02 -3.55
CA ALA A 48 -4.55 -13.24 -4.63
C ALA A 48 -3.40 -13.97 -5.36
N GLY A 49 -2.99 -15.17 -4.94
CA GLY A 49 -1.84 -15.89 -5.50
C GLY A 49 -0.56 -15.05 -5.50
N LEU A 50 -0.28 -14.39 -4.37
CA LEU A 50 0.91 -13.57 -4.12
C LEU A 50 1.84 -14.31 -3.16
N VAL A 51 3.14 -14.18 -3.38
CA VAL A 51 4.15 -14.83 -2.54
C VAL A 51 4.53 -13.91 -1.39
N ARG A 52 4.38 -14.37 -0.14
CA ARG A 52 4.90 -13.65 1.03
C ARG A 52 6.42 -13.87 1.11
N SER A 53 7.20 -12.83 0.89
CA SER A 53 8.67 -12.87 0.85
C SER A 53 9.29 -11.54 1.27
N LYS A 54 10.46 -11.62 1.91
CA LYS A 54 11.26 -10.46 2.32
C LYS A 54 11.74 -9.59 1.15
N THR A 55 11.81 -10.16 -0.05
CA THR A 55 12.29 -9.52 -1.30
C THR A 55 11.15 -9.18 -2.27
N GLN A 56 9.91 -9.24 -1.80
CA GLN A 56 8.74 -8.89 -2.60
C GLN A 56 7.94 -7.82 -1.89
N GLY A 57 7.70 -6.71 -2.59
CA GLY A 57 6.78 -5.68 -2.17
C GLY A 57 5.40 -5.92 -2.78
N VAL A 58 4.39 -5.34 -2.16
CA VAL A 58 3.03 -5.30 -2.66
C VAL A 58 2.53 -3.87 -2.58
N VAL A 59 1.92 -3.39 -3.67
CA VAL A 59 1.12 -2.17 -3.66
C VAL A 59 -0.34 -2.59 -3.59
N ASN A 60 -1.06 -2.01 -2.63
CA ASN A 60 -2.49 -2.17 -2.44
C ASN A 60 -3.17 -0.85 -2.80
N VAL A 61 -4.24 -0.95 -3.57
CA VAL A 61 -5.13 0.16 -3.91
C VAL A 61 -6.56 -0.25 -3.58
N SER A 62 -7.32 0.63 -2.93
CA SER A 62 -8.76 0.51 -2.77
C SER A 62 -9.44 1.82 -3.16
N VAL A 63 -10.68 1.72 -3.61
CA VAL A 63 -11.44 2.87 -4.11
C VAL A 63 -12.78 2.91 -3.39
N LEU A 64 -13.05 4.05 -2.76
CA LEU A 64 -14.32 4.32 -2.10
C LEU A 64 -15.06 5.43 -2.85
N LYS A 65 -16.38 5.32 -2.94
CA LYS A 65 -17.29 6.41 -3.35
C LYS A 65 -18.21 6.73 -2.18
N GLY A 66 -18.11 7.94 -1.63
CA GLY A 66 -18.89 8.33 -0.46
C GLY A 66 -18.74 7.35 0.73
N GLY A 67 -17.54 6.81 0.92
CA GLY A 67 -17.24 5.84 1.99
C GLY A 67 -17.59 4.38 1.70
N LYS A 68 -18.14 4.05 0.52
CA LYS A 68 -18.47 2.67 0.13
C LYS A 68 -17.50 2.14 -0.93
N PRO A 69 -17.03 0.88 -0.84
CA PRO A 69 -16.19 0.28 -1.87
C PRO A 69 -16.85 0.31 -3.25
N VAL A 70 -16.08 0.65 -4.28
CA VAL A 70 -16.53 0.64 -5.67
C VAL A 70 -15.49 -0.05 -6.55
N ALA A 71 -15.95 -0.79 -7.55
CA ALA A 71 -15.07 -1.42 -8.52
C ALA A 71 -14.36 -0.37 -9.38
N ALA A 72 -13.10 -0.64 -9.70
CA ALA A 72 -12.26 0.18 -10.55
C ALA A 72 -11.38 -0.68 -11.46
N GLN A 73 -10.92 -0.09 -12.55
CA GLN A 73 -9.77 -0.61 -13.29
C GLN A 73 -8.51 0.06 -12.73
N VAL A 74 -7.52 -0.74 -12.34
CA VAL A 74 -6.25 -0.23 -11.80
C VAL A 74 -5.10 -0.73 -12.67
N SER A 75 -4.25 0.20 -13.09
CA SER A 75 -3.00 -0.09 -13.81
C SER A 75 -1.87 0.80 -13.27
N GLY A 76 -0.64 0.44 -13.60
CA GLY A 76 0.50 1.26 -13.23
C GLY A 76 1.84 0.61 -13.45
N GLU A 77 2.87 1.33 -13.05
CA GLU A 77 4.26 0.90 -13.10
C GLU A 77 4.99 1.39 -11.85
N VAL A 78 6.11 0.73 -11.57
CA VAL A 78 7.05 1.12 -10.52
C VAL A 78 8.43 1.31 -11.11
N LYS A 79 9.10 2.39 -10.69
CA LYS A 79 10.41 2.81 -11.13
C LYS A 79 11.37 2.88 -9.95
N ASN A 80 12.54 2.25 -10.08
CA ASN A 80 13.63 2.44 -9.11
C ASN A 80 14.49 3.67 -9.46
N LEU A 81 15.39 4.04 -8.56
CA LEU A 81 16.30 5.19 -8.75
C LEU A 81 17.28 5.01 -9.93
N LEU A 82 17.50 3.77 -10.38
CA LEU A 82 18.29 3.46 -11.57
C LEU A 82 17.50 3.67 -12.87
N GLY A 83 16.23 4.08 -12.77
CA GLY A 83 15.36 4.36 -13.92
C GLY A 83 14.73 3.11 -14.54
N GLN A 84 14.86 1.94 -13.92
CA GLN A 84 14.26 0.70 -14.41
C GLN A 84 12.76 0.68 -14.12
N ASP A 85 11.96 0.65 -15.18
CA ASP A 85 10.50 0.53 -15.11
C ASP A 85 10.07 -0.94 -15.03
N ARG A 86 9.05 -1.21 -14.20
CA ARG A 86 8.40 -2.52 -14.07
C ARG A 86 6.89 -2.32 -14.06
N ALA A 87 6.19 -2.99 -14.98
CA ALA A 87 4.74 -2.97 -15.00
C ALA A 87 4.14 -3.67 -13.77
N LEU A 88 3.07 -3.11 -13.21
CA LEU A 88 2.35 -3.65 -12.07
C LEU A 88 1.15 -4.48 -12.55
N ASN A 89 1.18 -5.78 -12.27
CA ASN A 89 0.11 -6.70 -12.62
C ASN A 89 -0.89 -6.79 -11.47
N PHE A 90 -1.93 -5.95 -11.51
CA PHE A 90 -2.95 -5.89 -10.48
C PHE A 90 -3.90 -7.10 -10.52
N LYS A 91 -4.18 -7.64 -9.34
CA LYS A 91 -5.20 -8.65 -9.09
C LYS A 91 -6.26 -8.06 -8.18
N GLN A 92 -7.53 -8.22 -8.57
CA GLN A 92 -8.65 -7.81 -7.76
C GLN A 92 -9.00 -8.91 -6.76
N LEU A 93 -9.15 -8.54 -5.49
CA LEU A 93 -9.66 -9.38 -4.42
C LEU A 93 -10.85 -8.66 -3.77
N LYS A 94 -11.92 -9.40 -3.51
CA LYS A 94 -13.10 -8.91 -2.76
C LYS A 94 -13.14 -9.58 -1.40
N GLU A 95 -13.31 -8.79 -0.36
CA GLU A 95 -13.50 -9.28 1.01
C GLU A 95 -14.92 -8.93 1.46
N GLY A 96 -15.83 -9.87 1.20
CA GLY A 96 -17.27 -9.64 1.35
C GLY A 96 -17.78 -8.45 0.51
N ASP A 97 -18.70 -7.70 1.09
CA ASP A 97 -19.23 -6.45 0.53
C ASP A 97 -18.51 -5.20 1.11
N GLU A 98 -17.56 -5.40 2.02
CA GLU A 98 -16.93 -4.33 2.81
C GLU A 98 -15.63 -3.80 2.20
N ALA A 99 -14.96 -4.57 1.33
CA ALA A 99 -13.72 -4.14 0.70
C ALA A 99 -13.46 -4.74 -0.70
N ILE A 100 -12.84 -3.92 -1.55
CA ILE A 100 -12.27 -4.34 -2.84
C ILE A 100 -10.82 -3.87 -2.87
N TYR A 101 -9.90 -4.83 -2.98
CA TYR A 101 -8.46 -4.59 -3.05
C TYR A 101 -7.93 -4.87 -4.45
N TYR A 102 -7.04 -4.02 -4.90
CA TYR A 102 -6.24 -4.20 -6.10
C TYR A 102 -4.78 -4.34 -5.68
N LEU A 103 -4.26 -5.56 -5.77
CA LEU A 103 -2.93 -5.91 -5.30
C LEU A 103 -2.01 -6.19 -6.47
N ALA A 104 -0.85 -5.54 -6.52
CA ALA A 104 0.22 -5.88 -7.46
C ALA A 104 1.53 -6.13 -6.71
N GLN A 105 2.21 -7.21 -7.07
CA GLN A 105 3.49 -7.60 -6.49
C GLN A 105 4.66 -7.16 -7.37
N PHE A 106 5.75 -6.75 -6.74
CA PHE A 106 6.98 -6.34 -7.43
C PHE A 106 8.21 -6.77 -6.63
N PRO A 107 9.32 -7.13 -7.30
CA PRO A 107 10.57 -7.46 -6.62
C PRO A 107 11.25 -6.19 -6.10
N PHE A 108 11.96 -6.32 -4.98
CA PHE A 108 12.89 -5.32 -4.47
C PHE A 108 14.00 -6.05 -3.69
N ASP A 109 15.26 -5.67 -3.90
CA ASP A 109 16.41 -6.46 -3.44
C ASP A 109 17.13 -5.82 -2.24
N SER A 110 16.89 -4.55 -2.00
CA SER A 110 17.53 -3.78 -0.94
C SER A 110 16.61 -2.67 -0.44
N GLN A 111 17.07 -1.94 0.57
CA GLN A 111 16.37 -0.71 0.95
C GLN A 111 16.47 0.29 -0.20
N GLU A 112 15.33 0.62 -0.80
CA GLU A 112 15.27 1.54 -1.92
C GLU A 112 14.00 2.39 -1.90
N THR A 113 14.09 3.59 -2.47
CA THR A 113 12.92 4.42 -2.77
C THR A 113 12.42 4.12 -4.17
N LEU A 114 11.19 3.65 -4.26
CA LEU A 114 10.50 3.38 -5.51
C LEU A 114 9.49 4.48 -5.82
N ARG A 115 9.42 4.89 -7.08
CA ARG A 115 8.38 5.79 -7.60
C ARG A 115 7.31 4.96 -8.28
N PHE A 116 6.09 5.06 -7.78
CA PHE A 116 4.91 4.45 -8.35
C PHE A 116 4.17 5.47 -9.21
N ARG A 117 3.67 5.02 -10.34
CA ARG A 117 2.71 5.74 -11.17
C ARG A 117 1.49 4.85 -11.34
N LEU A 118 0.35 5.30 -10.82
CA LEU A 118 -0.89 4.55 -10.86
C LEU A 118 -1.94 5.30 -11.67
N THR A 119 -2.75 4.55 -12.41
CA THR A 119 -3.97 5.03 -13.03
C THR A 119 -5.13 4.20 -12.48
N VAL A 120 -6.11 4.89 -11.90
CA VAL A 120 -7.29 4.28 -11.29
C VAL A 120 -8.52 4.85 -11.96
N GLN A 121 -9.34 3.98 -12.53
CA GLN A 121 -10.59 4.34 -13.18
C GLN A 121 -11.76 3.69 -12.43
N PRO A 122 -12.43 4.42 -11.51
CA PRO A 122 -13.67 3.94 -10.92
C PRO A 122 -14.73 3.68 -12.00
N SER A 123 -15.58 2.68 -11.79
CA SER A 123 -16.65 2.36 -12.74
C SER A 123 -17.58 3.56 -12.96
N GLY A 124 -17.65 4.05 -14.19
CA GLY A 124 -18.47 5.22 -14.56
C GLY A 124 -17.84 6.58 -14.25
N ALA A 125 -16.53 6.64 -14.01
CA ALA A 125 -15.76 7.87 -13.84
C ALA A 125 -14.56 7.94 -14.79
N GLU A 126 -14.02 9.14 -14.94
CA GLU A 126 -12.77 9.37 -15.68
C GLU A 126 -11.57 8.77 -14.95
N PRO A 127 -10.53 8.30 -15.68
CA PRO A 127 -9.30 7.82 -15.09
C PRO A 127 -8.57 8.91 -14.30
N ILE A 128 -8.10 8.55 -13.11
CA ILE A 128 -7.31 9.41 -12.22
C ILE A 128 -5.89 8.85 -12.18
N SER A 129 -4.91 9.67 -12.56
CA SER A 129 -3.49 9.28 -12.53
C SER A 129 -2.73 10.08 -11.50
N PHE A 130 -1.89 9.41 -10.71
CA PHE A 130 -1.07 10.03 -9.69
C PHE A 130 0.23 9.25 -9.47
N ASP A 131 1.24 9.96 -8.98
CA ASP A 131 2.53 9.40 -8.64
C ASP A 131 2.80 9.52 -7.14
N PHE A 132 3.53 8.56 -6.58
CA PHE A 132 4.04 8.67 -5.22
C PHE A 132 5.36 7.91 -5.04
N ASN A 133 6.17 8.38 -4.09
CA ASN A 133 7.39 7.68 -3.70
C ASN A 133 7.16 6.88 -2.41
N GLN A 134 7.68 5.67 -2.36
CA GLN A 134 7.69 4.83 -1.17
C GLN A 134 9.10 4.28 -0.94
N GLU A 135 9.62 4.51 0.26
CA GLU A 135 10.82 3.81 0.73
C GLU A 135 10.40 2.45 1.28
N LEU A 136 11.06 1.39 0.81
CA LEU A 136 10.84 0.03 1.28
C LEU A 136 12.07 -0.49 1.98
N PHE A 137 11.83 -1.28 3.04
CA PHE A 137 12.86 -1.92 3.82
C PHE A 137 12.69 -3.43 3.66
N PRO A 138 13.76 -4.17 3.32
CA PRO A 138 13.73 -5.62 3.38
C PRO A 138 13.46 -6.04 4.81
N ASP A 139 12.55 -6.99 5.02
CA ASP A 139 12.33 -7.56 6.34
C ASP A 139 13.61 -8.26 6.82
N ARG A 140 14.04 -7.96 8.04
CA ARG A 140 15.25 -8.56 8.64
C ARG A 140 15.07 -10.02 8.99
#